data_AF-A0A2P6W459-F1
#
_entry.id   AF-A0A2P6W459-F1
#
_cell.length_a   1.000
_cell.length_b   1.000
_cell.length_c   1.000
_cell.angle_alpha   90.00
_cell.angle_beta   90.00
_cell.angle_gamma   90.00
#
_symmetry.space_group_name_H-M   'P 1'
#
loop_
_entity.id
_entity.type
_entity.pdbx_description
1 polymer ?
#
loop_
_entity_poly.entity_id
_entity_poly.type
_entity_poly.pdbx_seq_one_letter_code
_entity_poly.pdbx_strand_id
1 'polypeptide(L)'
;MRKGQFMFKPGTLVLMLFIAVFGFFVYNWISGSVTDTGDQVIQDQSNTIECSRLDVDFLDLSYSENSTRISFRVNRDIEHLSASFKGGRNTTVQVHDVKQESIATASVNGTNYSEVRLKIDGCDQVFDYE
;
A
#
# COMPACT_ATOMS: atom_id res chain seq x y z
N MET A 1 56.07 -27.54 -12.00
CA MET A 1 54.61 -27.30 -11.89
C MET A 1 54.03 -27.04 -13.28
N ARG A 2 53.55 -28.07 -13.98
CA ARG A 2 52.93 -27.93 -15.31
C ARG A 2 51.42 -27.80 -15.13
N LYS A 3 50.90 -26.62 -15.50
CA LYS A 3 49.46 -26.31 -15.53
C LYS A 3 48.76 -27.22 -16.57
N GLY A 4 47.54 -27.61 -16.24
CA GLY A 4 46.81 -28.74 -16.82
C GLY A 4 46.70 -28.73 -18.33
N GLN A 5 47.00 -29.87 -18.94
CA GLN A 5 46.57 -30.20 -20.29
C GLN A 5 45.06 -30.46 -20.26
N PHE A 6 44.26 -29.43 -20.53
CA PHE A 6 42.88 -29.64 -20.97
C PHE A 6 42.95 -30.32 -22.35
N MET A 7 42.90 -31.66 -22.36
CA MET A 7 42.65 -32.40 -23.60
C MET A 7 41.26 -32.01 -24.10
N PHE A 8 41.20 -31.20 -25.16
CA PHE A 8 39.97 -30.84 -25.88
C PHE A 8 39.36 -32.10 -26.54
N LYS A 9 38.65 -32.90 -25.75
CA LYS A 9 37.77 -33.94 -26.27
C LYS A 9 36.46 -33.28 -26.71
N PRO A 10 35.74 -33.79 -27.73
CA PRO A 10 34.47 -33.23 -28.17
C PRO A 10 33.43 -33.09 -27.04
N GLY A 11 33.47 -33.98 -26.04
CA GLY A 11 32.62 -33.89 -24.84
C GLY A 11 32.89 -32.68 -23.93
N THR A 12 34.11 -32.13 -23.92
CA THR A 12 34.46 -30.94 -23.11
C THR A 12 33.82 -29.66 -23.65
N LEU A 13 33.66 -29.56 -24.98
CA LEU A 13 32.97 -28.42 -25.61
C LEU A 13 31.47 -28.44 -25.29
N VAL A 14 30.84 -29.61 -25.32
CA VAL A 14 29.42 -29.79 -24.95
C VAL A 14 29.19 -29.43 -23.49
N LEU A 15 30.09 -29.86 -22.59
CA LEU A 15 30.02 -29.53 -21.17
C LEU A 15 30.13 -28.01 -20.93
N MET A 16 31.06 -27.33 -21.59
CA MET A 16 31.19 -25.86 -21.48
C MET A 16 29.93 -25.14 -21.97
N LEU A 17 29.34 -25.62 -23.06
CA LEU A 17 28.10 -25.06 -23.60
C LEU A 17 26.93 -25.26 -22.63
N PHE A 18 26.83 -26.45 -22.00
CA PHE A 18 25.84 -26.72 -20.96
C PHE A 18 26.00 -25.81 -19.74
N ILE A 19 27.23 -25.62 -19.25
CA ILE A 19 27.50 -24.74 -18.10
C ILE A 19 27.15 -23.28 -18.43
N ALA A 20 27.50 -22.81 -19.64
CA ALA A 20 27.19 -21.46 -20.07
C ALA A 20 25.68 -21.22 -20.23
N VAL A 21 24.95 -22.15 -20.86
CA VAL A 21 23.50 -22.08 -21.02
C VAL A 21 22.81 -22.17 -19.67
N PHE A 22 23.19 -23.13 -18.83
CA PHE A 22 22.61 -23.29 -17.50
C PHE A 22 22.90 -22.09 -16.61
N GLY A 23 24.12 -21.55 -16.63
CA GLY A 23 24.48 -20.33 -15.92
C GLY A 23 23.67 -19.11 -16.38
N PHE A 24 23.46 -18.95 -17.69
CA PHE A 24 22.63 -17.87 -18.24
C PHE A 24 21.15 -18.01 -17.84
N PHE A 25 20.58 -19.21 -17.93
CA PHE A 25 19.21 -19.47 -17.52
C PHE A 25 19.00 -19.27 -16.02
N VAL A 26 19.89 -19.80 -15.19
CA VAL A 26 19.84 -19.64 -13.74
C VAL A 26 20.03 -18.17 -13.34
N TYR A 27 20.98 -17.47 -13.96
CA TYR A 27 21.19 -16.05 -13.70
C TYR A 27 19.95 -15.21 -14.04
N ASN A 28 19.38 -15.38 -15.25
CA ASN A 28 18.20 -14.61 -15.65
C ASN A 28 16.94 -14.98 -14.86
N TRP A 29 16.79 -16.25 -14.48
CA TRP A 29 15.64 -16.68 -13.70
C TRP A 29 15.72 -16.17 -12.27
N ILE A 30 16.89 -16.29 -11.62
CA ILE A 30 17.11 -15.81 -10.26
C ILE A 30 17.11 -14.28 -10.21
N SER A 31 17.73 -13.59 -11.17
CA SER A 31 17.77 -12.12 -11.18
C SER A 31 16.38 -11.52 -11.32
N GLY A 32 15.53 -12.07 -12.20
CA GLY A 32 14.13 -11.66 -12.31
C GLY A 32 13.34 -11.95 -11.03
N SER A 33 13.41 -13.18 -10.51
CA SER A 33 12.62 -13.54 -9.31
C SER A 33 13.06 -12.80 -8.05
N VAL A 34 14.35 -12.58 -7.85
CA VAL A 34 14.89 -11.91 -6.64
C VAL A 34 14.62 -10.41 -6.69
N THR A 35 14.73 -9.79 -7.88
CA THR A 35 14.44 -8.35 -8.02
C THR A 35 12.95 -8.08 -7.84
N ASP A 36 12.08 -8.84 -8.50
CA ASP A 36 10.63 -8.65 -8.39
C ASP A 36 10.12 -8.91 -6.95
N THR A 37 10.63 -9.95 -6.29
CA THR A 37 10.27 -10.24 -4.90
C THR A 37 10.84 -9.18 -3.94
N GLY A 38 12.05 -8.69 -4.21
CA GLY A 38 12.68 -7.64 -3.40
C GLY A 38 11.91 -6.32 -3.47
N ASP A 39 11.54 -5.90 -4.68
CA ASP A 39 10.77 -4.66 -4.91
C ASP A 39 9.38 -4.74 -4.27
N GLN A 40 8.71 -5.89 -4.36
CA GLN A 40 7.43 -6.12 -3.68
C GLN A 40 7.55 -6.02 -2.16
N VAL A 41 8.56 -6.67 -1.56
CA VAL A 41 8.75 -6.61 -0.10
C VAL A 41 9.09 -5.20 0.37
N ILE A 42 9.87 -4.44 -0.41
CA ILE A 42 10.18 -3.04 -0.09
C ILE A 42 8.94 -2.16 -0.20
N GLN A 43 8.10 -2.35 -1.23
CA GLN A 43 6.84 -1.62 -1.38
C GLN A 43 5.87 -1.93 -0.25
N ASP A 44 5.70 -3.21 0.11
CA ASP A 44 4.82 -3.63 1.20
C ASP A 44 5.30 -3.07 2.56
N GLN A 45 6.62 -3.06 2.80
CA GLN A 45 7.19 -2.44 3.98
C GLN A 45 7.03 -0.93 3.97
N SER A 46 7.24 -0.27 2.83
CA SER A 46 7.04 1.18 2.69
C SER A 46 5.59 1.53 3.02
N ASN A 47 4.62 0.85 2.41
CA ASN A 47 3.19 1.05 2.67
C ASN A 47 2.84 0.78 4.15
N THR A 48 3.39 -0.26 4.75
CA THR A 48 3.17 -0.57 6.18
C THR A 48 3.70 0.54 7.09
N ILE A 49 4.90 1.06 6.82
CA ILE A 49 5.52 2.15 7.60
C ILE A 49 4.71 3.43 7.42
N GLU A 50 4.29 3.69 6.18
CA GLU A 50 3.51 4.83 5.77
C GLU A 50 2.13 4.88 6.43
N CYS A 51 1.43 3.74 6.49
CA CYS A 51 0.19 3.61 7.24
C CYS A 51 0.43 3.66 8.75
N SER A 52 1.53 3.10 9.28
CA SER A 52 1.81 3.15 10.72
C SER A 52 2.07 4.56 11.26
N ARG A 53 2.47 5.49 10.40
CA ARG A 53 2.72 6.91 10.73
C ARG A 53 1.57 7.83 10.32
N LEU A 54 0.53 7.28 9.69
CA LEU A 54 -0.65 8.02 9.31
C LEU A 54 -1.38 8.47 10.58
N ASP A 55 -1.68 9.75 10.63
CA ASP A 55 -2.44 10.36 11.71
C ASP A 55 -3.61 11.14 11.14
N VAL A 56 -4.75 11.05 11.83
CA VAL A 56 -6.00 11.68 11.43
C VAL A 56 -6.52 12.48 12.61
N ASP A 57 -6.48 13.80 12.46
CA ASP A 57 -6.98 14.75 13.44
C ASP A 57 -8.43 15.09 13.12
N PHE A 58 -9.33 14.80 14.05
CA PHE A 58 -10.73 15.14 13.94
C PHE A 58 -10.98 16.53 14.51
N LEU A 59 -11.36 17.46 13.64
CA LEU A 59 -11.46 18.88 14.00
C LEU A 59 -12.85 19.24 14.54
N ASP A 60 -13.90 18.75 13.89
CA ASP A 60 -15.28 19.08 14.25
C ASP A 60 -16.26 18.02 13.74
N LEU A 61 -17.23 17.67 14.59
CA LEU A 61 -18.42 16.92 14.21
C LEU A 61 -19.65 17.81 14.41
N SER A 62 -20.26 18.19 13.29
CA SER A 62 -21.41 19.08 13.28
C SER A 62 -22.68 18.34 12.84
N TYR A 63 -23.76 18.57 13.59
CA TYR A 63 -25.10 18.11 13.28
C TYR A 63 -25.98 19.31 12.91
N SER A 64 -26.54 19.30 11.70
CA SER A 64 -27.53 20.25 11.20
C SER A 64 -28.87 19.54 11.03
N GLU A 65 -29.99 20.27 10.96
CA GLU A 65 -31.36 19.72 10.94
C GLU A 65 -31.55 18.50 10.03
N ASN A 66 -30.83 18.42 8.90
CA ASN A 66 -30.91 17.31 7.95
C ASN A 66 -29.54 16.73 7.53
N SER A 67 -28.45 17.07 8.20
CA SER A 67 -27.13 16.56 7.81
C SER A 67 -26.16 16.41 8.97
N THR A 68 -25.25 15.45 8.81
CA THR A 68 -24.12 15.25 9.70
C THR A 68 -22.86 15.47 8.89
N ARG A 69 -21.91 16.23 9.45
CA ARG A 69 -20.65 16.59 8.81
C ARG A 69 -19.50 16.35 9.76
N ILE A 70 -18.47 15.67 9.28
CA ILE A 70 -17.19 15.53 9.97
C ILE A 70 -16.13 16.30 9.19
N SER A 71 -15.36 17.12 9.89
CA SER A 71 -14.17 17.78 9.37
C SER A 71 -12.94 17.15 10.02
N PHE A 72 -11.99 16.77 9.19
CA PHE A 72 -10.77 16.09 9.62
C PHE A 72 -9.58 16.59 8.82
N ARG A 73 -8.39 16.35 9.37
CA ARG A 73 -7.10 16.63 8.75
C ARG A 73 -6.25 15.38 8.81
N VAL A 74 -5.48 15.16 7.77
CA VAL A 74 -4.53 14.04 7.69
C VAL A 74 -3.12 14.60 7.57
N ASN A 75 -2.16 13.89 8.15
CA ASN A 75 -0.76 14.32 8.14
C ASN A 75 -0.01 13.99 6.83
N ARG A 76 -0.71 13.51 5.78
CA ARG A 76 -0.17 13.15 4.46
C ARG A 76 -1.22 13.23 3.36
N ASP A 77 -0.79 13.18 2.10
CA ASP A 77 -1.70 13.07 0.96
C ASP A 77 -2.34 11.66 0.91
N ILE A 78 -3.65 11.62 0.69
CA ILE A 78 -4.48 10.42 0.58
C ILE A 78 -5.34 10.52 -0.67
N GLU A 79 -5.20 9.56 -1.59
CA GLU A 79 -5.99 9.51 -2.82
C GLU A 79 -7.46 9.17 -2.54
N HIS A 80 -7.68 8.19 -1.65
CA HIS A 80 -9.00 7.62 -1.38
C HIS A 80 -9.21 7.37 0.12
N LEU A 81 -10.28 7.95 0.66
CA LEU A 81 -10.68 7.81 2.06
C LEU A 81 -12.19 7.60 2.17
N SER A 82 -12.58 6.53 2.86
CA SER A 82 -13.97 6.19 3.15
C SER A 82 -14.38 6.71 4.52
N ALA A 83 -15.39 7.58 4.59
CA ALA A 83 -16.03 8.02 5.83
C ALA A 83 -17.36 7.28 6.05
N SER A 84 -17.43 6.42 7.06
CA SER A 84 -18.60 5.66 7.45
C SER A 84 -19.30 6.27 8.66
N PHE A 85 -20.53 6.72 8.47
CA PHE A 85 -21.40 7.20 9.54
C PHE A 85 -22.29 6.04 10.01
N LYS A 86 -22.18 5.69 11.30
CA LYS A 86 -22.89 4.58 11.94
C LYS A 86 -24.03 5.09 12.81
N GLY A 87 -25.18 4.43 12.72
CA GLY A 87 -26.37 4.84 13.46
C GLY A 87 -27.64 4.18 12.92
N GLY A 88 -28.74 4.95 12.82
CA GLY A 88 -30.05 4.42 12.39
C GLY A 88 -30.03 3.79 10.99
N ARG A 89 -29.24 4.36 10.07
CA ARG A 89 -28.91 3.76 8.78
C ARG A 89 -27.45 4.04 8.47
N ASN A 90 -26.64 3.00 8.43
CA ASN A 90 -25.22 3.14 8.11
C ASN A 90 -25.04 3.70 6.69
N THR A 91 -24.23 4.75 6.57
CA THR A 91 -23.93 5.41 5.29
C THR A 91 -22.43 5.61 5.17
N THR A 92 -21.86 5.30 4.00
CA THR A 92 -20.44 5.54 3.71
C THR A 92 -20.32 6.51 2.56
N VAL A 93 -19.41 7.47 2.67
CA VAL A 93 -19.09 8.47 1.66
C VAL A 93 -17.61 8.38 1.33
N GLN A 94 -17.28 8.48 0.05
CA GLN A 94 -15.89 8.55 -0.39
C GLN A 94 -15.43 10.00 -0.43
N VAL A 95 -14.24 10.25 0.09
CA VAL A 95 -13.51 11.50 0.01
C VAL A 95 -12.26 11.22 -0.83
N HIS A 96 -12.09 12.01 -1.88
CA HIS A 96 -11.00 11.88 -2.83
C HIS A 96 -10.00 13.01 -2.66
N ASP A 97 -8.74 12.75 -3.01
CA ASP A 97 -7.68 13.75 -3.10
C ASP A 97 -7.52 14.60 -1.83
N VAL A 98 -7.48 13.94 -0.67
CA VAL A 98 -7.27 14.61 0.61
C VAL A 98 -5.80 15.00 0.71
N LYS A 99 -5.54 16.31 0.72
CA LYS A 99 -4.18 16.85 0.82
C LYS A 99 -3.68 16.86 2.26
N GLN A 100 -2.37 16.66 2.41
CA GLN A 100 -1.64 16.80 3.65
C GLN A 100 -1.95 18.15 4.31
N GLU A 101 -2.19 18.11 5.62
CA GLU A 101 -2.48 19.27 6.47
C GLU A 101 -3.68 20.13 6.04
N SER A 102 -4.47 19.67 5.07
CA SER A 102 -5.66 20.34 4.59
C SER A 102 -6.90 19.81 5.29
N ILE A 103 -7.87 20.70 5.52
CA ILE A 103 -9.15 20.31 6.11
C ILE A 103 -10.01 19.67 5.01
N ALA A 104 -10.28 18.39 5.16
CA ALA A 104 -11.26 17.66 4.37
C ALA A 104 -12.57 17.54 5.16
N THR A 105 -13.64 17.25 4.43
CA THR A 105 -14.98 17.20 5.02
C THR A 105 -15.80 16.11 4.36
N ALA A 106 -16.36 15.22 5.16
CA ALA A 106 -17.36 14.25 4.72
C ALA A 106 -18.73 14.62 5.29
N SER A 107 -19.78 14.47 4.49
CA SER A 107 -21.13 14.86 4.87
C SER A 107 -22.14 13.84 4.39
N VAL A 108 -23.11 13.53 5.25
CA VAL A 108 -24.26 12.68 4.94
C VAL A 108 -25.55 13.38 5.32
N ASN A 109 -26.65 12.94 4.71
CA ASN A 109 -27.98 13.39 5.10
C ASN A 109 -28.47 12.60 6.33
N GLY A 110 -29.16 13.30 7.23
CA GLY A 110 -29.64 12.81 8.52
C GLY A 110 -28.71 13.13 9.68
N THR A 111 -29.25 13.03 10.89
CA THR A 111 -28.56 13.32 12.17
C THR A 111 -28.48 12.13 13.10
N ASN A 112 -29.12 11.01 12.76
CA ASN A 112 -29.17 9.81 13.59
C ASN A 112 -27.90 8.96 13.44
N TYR A 113 -26.73 9.58 13.64
CA TYR A 113 -25.43 8.93 13.60
C TYR A 113 -24.71 9.14 14.93
N SER A 114 -24.30 8.04 15.55
CA SER A 114 -23.66 8.01 16.87
C SER A 114 -22.15 7.82 16.78
N GLU A 115 -21.63 7.47 15.61
CA GLU A 115 -20.21 7.13 15.43
C GLU A 115 -19.82 7.42 13.98
N VAL A 116 -18.60 7.92 13.79
CA VAL A 116 -18.01 8.15 12.46
C VAL A 116 -16.68 7.42 12.39
N ARG A 117 -16.50 6.60 11.36
CA ARG A 117 -15.26 5.85 11.11
C ARG A 117 -14.62 6.32 9.82
N LEU A 118 -13.34 6.64 9.85
CA LEU A 118 -12.56 6.92 8.65
C LEU A 118 -11.67 5.72 8.35
N LYS A 119 -11.73 5.23 7.11
CA LYS A 119 -10.86 4.18 6.60
C LYS A 119 -10.13 4.73 5.38
N ILE A 120 -8.81 4.59 5.36
CA ILE A 120 -7.97 5.03 4.25
C ILE A 120 -7.67 3.83 3.35
N ASP A 121 -7.90 3.97 2.05
CA ASP A 121 -7.64 2.87 1.12
C ASP A 121 -6.13 2.60 1.04
N GLY A 122 -5.75 1.33 1.07
CA GLY A 122 -4.34 0.92 1.17
C GLY A 122 -3.81 0.85 2.61
N CYS A 123 -4.55 1.34 3.61
CA CYS A 123 -4.24 1.15 5.02
C CYS A 123 -5.36 0.33 5.70
N ASP A 124 -5.00 -0.74 6.41
CA ASP A 124 -5.96 -1.51 7.22
C ASP A 124 -6.32 -0.83 8.55
N GLN A 125 -5.98 0.46 8.70
CA GLN A 125 -6.31 1.27 9.85
C GLN A 125 -7.69 1.90 9.73
N VAL A 126 -8.39 1.93 10.87
CA VAL A 126 -9.69 2.58 11.02
C VAL A 126 -9.56 3.58 12.16
N PHE A 127 -9.99 4.81 11.89
CA PHE A 127 -9.99 5.90 12.86
C PHE A 127 -11.43 6.18 13.26
N ASP A 128 -11.74 5.99 14.53
CA ASP A 128 -13.07 6.18 15.08
C ASP A 128 -13.15 7.55 15.79
N TYR A 129 -14.19 8.32 15.46
CA TYR A 129 -14.59 9.50 16.22
C TYR A 129 -15.66 9.08 17.23
N GLU A 130 -15.30 9.12 18.52
CA GLU A 130 -16.19 8.91 19.66
C GLU A 130 -16.83 10.21 20.16
#